data_AF-A0AAN1HM01-F1
#
_entry.id   AF-A0AAN1HM01-F1
#
_cell.length_a   1.000
_cell.length_b   1.000
_cell.length_c   1.000
_cell.angle_alpha   90.00
_cell.angle_beta   90.00
_cell.angle_gamma   90.00
#
_symmetry.space_group_name_H-M   'P 1'
#
loop_
_entity.id
_entity.type
_entity.pdbx_description
1 polymer ?
#
loop_
_entity_poly.entity_id
_entity_poly.type
_entity_poly.pdbx_seq_one_letter_code
_entity_poly.pdbx_strand_id
1 'polypeptide(L)'
;MPTPASHPPTTGTGGHRVDVERGSQHVTVTIDGRVVAESTHPLLVHETGLPVRYYLPPEDVDLTLFEPTDSHTTCPFKGEAAYWTYRGAAGDEAEPRPDVVWAYPQPIEKVAEIKDHLSFYDSVAKIEISE
;
A
#
# COMPACT_ATOMS: atom_id res chain seq x y z
N MET A 1 -49.19 -16.82 -14.00
CA MET A 1 -47.93 -16.04 -13.86
C MET A 1 -48.32 -14.58 -13.71
N PRO A 2 -47.76 -13.74 -12.82
CA PRO A 2 -46.32 -13.57 -12.51
C PRO A 2 -46.00 -13.59 -10.97
N THR A 3 -44.84 -14.08 -10.53
CA THR A 3 -43.54 -13.41 -10.25
C THR A 3 -43.46 -12.78 -8.84
N PRO A 4 -42.43 -13.13 -8.02
CA PRO A 4 -42.26 -12.60 -6.67
C PRO A 4 -41.97 -11.10 -6.67
N ALA A 5 -42.41 -10.44 -5.60
CA ALA A 5 -42.20 -9.02 -5.35
C ALA A 5 -40.73 -8.63 -5.54
N SER A 6 -40.50 -7.72 -6.49
CA SER A 6 -39.29 -6.92 -6.58
C SER A 6 -39.12 -6.15 -5.27
N HIS A 7 -38.07 -6.47 -4.53
CA HIS A 7 -37.47 -5.46 -3.66
C HIS A 7 -36.93 -4.35 -4.57
N PRO A 8 -37.16 -3.07 -4.23
CA PRO A 8 -36.53 -1.99 -4.98
C PRO A 8 -35.01 -2.12 -4.87
N PRO A 9 -34.22 -1.75 -5.89
CA PRO A 9 -32.81 -1.53 -5.68
C PRO A 9 -32.68 -0.38 -4.68
N THR A 10 -32.15 -0.67 -3.49
CA THR A 10 -31.73 0.38 -2.58
C THR A 10 -30.64 1.17 -3.29
N THR A 11 -30.97 2.39 -3.70
CA THR A 11 -30.05 3.40 -4.19
C THR A 11 -28.93 3.59 -3.15
N GLY A 12 -27.81 2.90 -3.34
CA GLY A 12 -26.58 3.16 -2.61
C GLY A 12 -25.89 4.38 -3.22
N THR A 13 -26.04 5.53 -2.57
CA THR A 13 -25.20 6.72 -2.79
C THR A 13 -23.74 6.29 -2.91
N GLY A 14 -23.08 6.61 -4.03
CA GLY A 14 -21.68 6.26 -4.29
C GLY A 14 -20.75 6.86 -3.23
N GLY A 15 -20.45 6.09 -2.18
CA GLY A 15 -19.55 6.47 -1.10
C GLY A 15 -18.10 6.13 -1.42
N HIS A 16 -17.17 6.79 -0.71
CA HIS A 16 -15.75 6.44 -0.76
C HIS A 16 -15.55 5.01 -0.24
N ARG A 17 -14.88 4.18 -1.03
CA ARG A 17 -14.64 2.76 -0.76
C ARG A 17 -13.15 2.45 -0.89
N VAL A 18 -12.72 1.53 -0.04
CA VAL A 18 -11.41 0.89 -0.09
C VAL A 18 -11.67 -0.61 -0.15
N ASP A 19 -11.16 -1.25 -1.20
CA ASP A 19 -11.20 -2.70 -1.39
C ASP A 19 -9.76 -3.23 -1.41
N VAL A 20 -9.56 -4.43 -0.87
CA VAL A 20 -8.27 -5.13 -0.85
C VAL A 20 -8.41 -6.41 -1.65
N GLU A 21 -7.52 -6.60 -2.61
CA GLU A 21 -7.44 -7.79 -3.47
C GLU A 21 -6.08 -8.45 -3.32
N ARG A 22 -6.02 -9.79 -3.32
CA ARG A 22 -4.77 -10.54 -3.33
C ARG A 22 -4.28 -10.66 -4.77
N GLY A 23 -3.15 -10.03 -5.07
CA GLY A 23 -2.50 -10.14 -6.36
C GLY A 23 -1.56 -11.34 -6.45
N SER A 24 -1.23 -11.70 -7.68
CA SER A 24 -0.19 -12.69 -8.02
C SER A 24 0.85 -12.13 -9.00
N GLN A 25 0.73 -10.84 -9.33
CA GLN A 25 1.66 -10.12 -10.17
C GLN A 25 2.99 -9.90 -9.45
N HIS A 26 4.07 -9.94 -10.22
CA HIS A 26 5.40 -9.63 -9.73
C HIS A 26 5.56 -8.11 -9.62
N VAL A 27 5.90 -7.63 -8.43
CA VAL A 27 6.10 -6.20 -8.12
C VAL A 27 7.55 -5.98 -7.74
N THR A 28 8.26 -5.13 -8.47
CA THR A 28 9.61 -4.69 -8.12
C THR A 28 9.58 -3.21 -7.79
N VAL A 29 10.16 -2.83 -6.65
CA VAL A 29 10.28 -1.44 -6.21
C VAL A 29 11.74 -1.05 -6.19
N THR A 30 12.07 0.06 -6.86
CA THR A 30 13.43 0.58 -6.96
C THR A 30 13.48 2.03 -6.48
N ILE A 31 14.47 2.37 -5.66
CA ILE A 31 14.81 3.74 -5.26
C ILE A 31 16.26 3.99 -5.65
N ASP A 32 16.53 5.09 -6.38
CA ASP A 32 17.87 5.46 -6.83
C ASP A 32 18.64 4.33 -7.54
N GLY A 33 17.92 3.52 -8.32
CA GLY A 33 18.49 2.39 -9.08
C GLY A 33 18.75 1.13 -8.25
N ARG A 34 18.48 1.13 -6.94
CA ARG A 34 18.54 -0.05 -6.07
C ARG A 34 17.16 -0.66 -5.88
N VAL A 35 17.05 -1.98 -6.07
CA VAL A 35 15.85 -2.74 -5.69
C VAL A 35 15.76 -2.74 -4.17
N VAL A 36 14.64 -2.25 -3.64
CA VAL A 36 14.35 -2.15 -2.21
C VAL A 36 13.24 -3.10 -1.77
N ALA A 37 12.44 -3.59 -2.71
CA ALA A 37 11.44 -4.61 -2.47
C ALA A 37 11.13 -5.38 -3.76
N GLU A 38 10.81 -6.66 -3.61
CA GLU A 38 10.40 -7.55 -4.70
C GLU A 38 9.40 -8.58 -4.17
N SER A 39 8.19 -8.62 -4.73
CA SER A 39 7.11 -9.49 -4.24
C SER A 39 6.35 -10.16 -5.37
N THR A 40 5.83 -11.36 -5.11
CA THR A 40 4.93 -12.10 -6.02
C THR A 40 3.52 -12.29 -5.46
N HIS A 41 3.27 -11.76 -4.27
CA HIS A 41 1.97 -11.84 -3.59
C HIS A 41 1.60 -10.49 -2.96
N PRO A 42 1.53 -9.42 -3.76
CA PRO A 42 1.12 -8.11 -3.27
C PRO A 42 -0.36 -8.09 -2.89
N LEU A 43 -0.73 -7.22 -1.96
CA LEU A 43 -2.11 -6.78 -1.81
C LEU A 43 -2.35 -5.54 -2.69
N LEU A 44 -3.39 -5.60 -3.51
CA LEU A 44 -3.85 -4.50 -4.36
C LEU A 44 -4.93 -3.74 -3.60
N VAL A 45 -4.67 -2.48 -3.30
CA VAL A 45 -5.63 -1.62 -2.61
C VAL A 45 -6.25 -0.66 -3.62
N HIS A 46 -7.55 -0.84 -3.83
CA HIS A 46 -8.37 -0.01 -4.70
C HIS A 46 -9.13 1.01 -3.86
N GLU A 47 -8.83 2.29 -4.07
CA GLU A 47 -9.48 3.38 -3.35
C GLU A 47 -10.19 4.31 -4.33
N THR A 48 -11.44 4.68 -4.01
CA THR A 48 -12.27 5.48 -4.92
C THR A 48 -11.57 6.77 -5.35
N GLY A 49 -11.30 6.89 -6.64
CA GLY A 49 -10.68 8.08 -7.25
C GLY A 49 -9.16 8.13 -7.18
N LEU A 50 -8.49 7.08 -6.67
CA LEU A 50 -7.04 7.00 -6.60
C LEU A 50 -6.48 5.85 -7.45
N PRO A 51 -5.21 5.95 -7.90
CA PRO A 51 -4.50 4.83 -8.48
C PRO A 51 -4.42 3.64 -7.51
N VAL A 52 -4.33 2.42 -8.06
CA VAL A 52 -4.10 1.21 -7.27
C VAL A 52 -2.77 1.34 -6.51
N ARG A 53 -2.78 0.99 -5.24
CA ARG A 53 -1.58 0.92 -4.40
C ARG A 53 -1.23 -0.54 -4.15
N TYR A 54 0.06 -0.85 -4.24
CA TYR A 54 0.59 -2.19 -3.98
C TYR A 54 1.18 -2.23 -2.58
N TYR A 55 0.62 -3.09 -1.75
CA TYR A 55 1.04 -3.32 -0.39
C TYR A 55 1.81 -4.64 -0.37
N LEU A 56 3.11 -4.54 -0.15
CA LEU A 56 4.02 -5.67 -0.12
C LEU A 56 4.17 -6.16 1.31
N PRO A 57 4.22 -7.48 1.55
CA PRO A 57 4.44 -7.97 2.89
C PRO A 57 5.87 -7.63 3.35
N PRO A 58 6.09 -7.44 4.66
CA PRO A 58 7.35 -6.94 5.19
C PRO A 58 8.57 -7.83 4.88
N GLU A 59 8.38 -9.14 4.71
CA GLU A 59 9.45 -10.07 4.31
C GLU A 59 9.99 -9.83 2.90
N ASP A 60 9.23 -9.16 2.03
CA ASP A 60 9.59 -8.86 0.65
C ASP A 60 10.23 -7.46 0.51
N VAL A 61 10.39 -6.74 1.63
CA VAL A 61 10.97 -5.40 1.68
C VAL A 61 12.27 -5.43 2.47
N ASP A 62 13.35 -4.92 1.88
CA ASP A 62 14.62 -4.77 2.60
C ASP A 62 14.56 -3.56 3.54
N LEU A 63 13.92 -3.77 4.69
CA LEU A 63 13.77 -2.76 5.74
C LEU A 63 15.10 -2.29 6.34
N THR A 64 16.23 -2.97 6.07
CA THR A 64 17.55 -2.52 6.53
C THR A 64 18.03 -1.25 5.83
N LEU A 65 17.41 -0.91 4.69
CA LEU A 65 17.67 0.31 3.92
C LEU A 65 16.87 1.53 4.42
N PHE A 66 16.03 1.33 5.44
CA PHE A 66 15.05 2.32 5.90
C PHE A 66 15.18 2.58 7.40
N GLU A 67 14.81 3.80 7.80
CA GLU A 67 14.74 4.22 9.20
C GLU A 67 13.31 4.65 9.53
N PRO A 68 12.68 4.11 10.59
CA PRO A 68 11.34 4.54 11.00
C PRO A 68 11.36 6.01 11.43
N THR A 69 10.26 6.72 11.16
CA THR A 69 10.11 8.13 11.56
C THR A 69 9.00 8.28 12.60
N ASP A 70 8.99 9.43 13.29
CA ASP A 70 7.88 9.82 14.16
C ASP A 70 6.67 10.37 13.36
N SER A 71 6.75 10.38 12.02
CA SER A 71 5.66 10.85 11.15
C SER A 71 4.50 9.86 11.17
N HIS A 72 3.29 10.39 11.34
CA HIS A 72 2.05 9.62 11.31
C HIS A 72 0.95 10.39 10.60
N THR A 73 0.07 9.70 9.88
CA THR A 73 -1.13 10.29 9.29
C THR A 73 -2.36 9.44 9.59
N THR A 74 -3.49 10.10 9.87
CA THR A 74 -4.75 9.39 10.16
C THR A 74 -5.66 9.41 8.94
N CYS A 75 -6.05 8.23 8.49
CA CYS A 75 -7.05 8.04 7.43
C CYS A 75 -8.32 7.42 8.04
N PRO A 76 -9.51 8.02 7.86
CA PRO A 76 -10.76 7.48 8.43
C PRO A 76 -11.15 6.11 7.85
N PHE A 77 -10.59 5.73 6.71
CA PHE A 77 -10.90 4.47 6.02
C PHE A 77 -9.82 3.40 6.17
N LYS A 78 -8.67 3.73 6.78
CA LYS A 78 -7.54 2.80 6.89
C LYS A 78 -6.93 2.72 8.28
N GLY A 79 -7.03 3.78 9.09
CA GLY A 79 -6.38 3.86 10.41
C GLY A 79 -5.20 4.83 10.39
N GLU A 80 -4.25 4.62 11.29
CA GLU A 80 -3.03 5.43 11.39
C GLU A 80 -1.89 4.80 10.60
N ALA A 81 -1.30 5.59 9.70
CA ALA A 81 -0.12 5.21 8.93
C ALA A 81 1.16 5.57 9.71
N ALA A 82 2.13 4.67 9.68
CA ALA A 82 3.51 4.90 10.10
C ALA A 82 4.40 5.00 8.86
N TYR A 83 5.52 5.72 8.96
CA TYR A 83 6.39 6.03 7.83
C TYR A 83 7.86 5.67 8.09
N TRP A 84 8.60 5.42 7.01
CA TRP A 84 10.05 5.26 7.06
C TRP A 84 10.73 6.10 5.96
N THR A 85 11.92 6.58 6.31
CA THR A 85 12.83 7.29 5.40
C THR A 85 13.81 6.29 4.79
N TYR A 86 13.98 6.29 3.48
CA TYR A 86 15.06 5.54 2.83
C TYR A 86 16.40 6.23 3.12
N ARG A 87 17.38 5.45 3.57
CA ARG A 87 18.74 5.89 3.90
C ARG A 87 19.80 5.31 2.96
N GLY A 88 19.43 4.38 2.09
CA GLY A 88 20.40 3.60 1.31
C GLY A 88 21.11 2.55 2.15
N ALA A 89 22.08 1.87 1.55
CA ALA A 89 22.87 0.87 2.26
C ALA A 89 23.93 1.54 3.14
N ALA A 90 24.33 0.87 4.22
CA ALA A 90 25.36 1.38 5.10
C ALA A 90 26.67 1.64 4.32
N GLY A 91 27.13 2.89 4.36
CA GLY A 91 28.33 3.33 3.64
C GLY A 91 28.07 3.94 2.25
N ASP A 92 26.81 3.97 1.79
CA ASP A 92 26.45 4.71 0.58
C ASP A 92 26.31 6.22 0.89
N GLU A 93 26.66 7.06 -0.09
CA GLU A 93 26.37 8.50 -0.10
C GLU A 93 24.98 8.78 -0.71
N ALA A 94 23.99 7.94 -0.40
CA ALA A 94 22.64 8.12 -0.91
C ALA A 94 21.93 9.29 -0.21
N GLU A 95 21.33 10.17 -0.98
CA GLU A 95 20.49 11.24 -0.44
C GLU A 95 19.23 10.64 0.23
N PRO A 96 18.93 11.00 1.49
CA PRO A 96 17.76 10.48 2.18
C PRO A 96 16.46 10.77 1.43
N ARG A 97 15.57 9.78 1.34
CA ARG A 97 14.21 9.97 0.80
C ARG A 97 13.19 9.91 1.94
N PRO A 98 12.77 11.06 2.48
CA PRO A 98 11.94 11.10 3.68
C PRO A 98 10.56 10.51 3.42
N ASP A 99 10.07 9.74 4.39
CA ASP A 99 8.70 9.19 4.44
C ASP A 99 8.24 8.54 3.11
N VAL A 100 9.15 7.88 2.40
CA VAL A 100 8.90 7.30 1.07
C VAL A 100 8.07 6.02 1.12
N VAL A 101 8.13 5.31 2.25
CA VAL A 101 7.38 4.08 2.49
C VAL A 101 6.48 4.27 3.71
N TRP A 102 5.29 3.70 3.65
CA TRP A 102 4.35 3.70 4.76
C TRP A 102 3.70 2.33 4.94
N ALA A 103 3.16 2.11 6.13
CA ALA A 103 2.38 0.93 6.48
C ALA A 103 1.27 1.34 7.45
N TYR A 104 0.28 0.46 7.63
CA TYR A 104 -0.73 0.60 8.67
C TYR A 104 -0.51 -0.49 9.74
N PRO A 105 0.10 -0.18 10.90
CA PRO A 105 0.30 -1.17 11.96
C PRO A 105 -0.99 -1.55 12.70
N GLN A 106 -1.95 -0.62 12.72
CA GLN A 106 -3.26 -0.78 13.36
C GLN A 106 -4.36 -0.34 12.40
N PRO A 107 -4.58 -1.10 11.31
CA PRO A 107 -5.61 -0.74 10.36
C PRO A 107 -7.01 -0.95 10.95
N ILE A 108 -8.00 -0.24 10.41
CA ILE A 108 -9.40 -0.52 10.75
C ILE A 108 -9.83 -1.91 10.24
N GLU A 109 -10.82 -2.52 10.89
CA GLU A 109 -11.26 -3.90 10.63
C GLU A 109 -11.54 -4.17 9.15
N LYS A 110 -12.16 -3.21 8.45
CA LYS A 110 -12.53 -3.35 7.04
C LYS A 110 -11.33 -3.59 6.10
N VAL A 111 -10.14 -3.12 6.47
CA VAL A 111 -8.91 -3.28 5.69
C VAL A 111 -7.83 -4.00 6.49
N ALA A 112 -8.22 -4.82 7.47
CA ALA A 112 -7.29 -5.50 8.37
C ALA A 112 -6.21 -6.32 7.66
N GLU A 113 -6.47 -6.78 6.43
CA GLU A 113 -5.50 -7.52 5.60
C GLU A 113 -4.23 -6.71 5.28
N ILE A 114 -4.29 -5.37 5.20
CA ILE A 114 -3.11 -4.54 4.88
C ILE A 114 -2.19 -4.33 6.08
N LYS A 115 -2.50 -4.93 7.24
CA LYS A 115 -1.74 -4.76 8.46
C LYS A 115 -0.26 -5.05 8.20
N ASP A 116 0.59 -4.11 8.61
CA ASP A 116 2.05 -4.16 8.50
C ASP A 116 2.60 -4.31 7.06
N HIS A 117 1.75 -4.37 6.03
CA HIS A 117 2.20 -4.36 4.65
C HIS A 117 2.63 -2.94 4.26
N LEU A 118 3.67 -2.87 3.44
CA LEU A 118 4.33 -1.63 3.07
C LEU A 118 3.97 -1.21 1.65
N SER A 119 3.70 0.08 1.48
CA SER A 119 3.47 0.71 0.18
C SER A 119 4.39 1.91 0.01
N PHE A 120 4.69 2.25 -1.25
CA PHE A 120 5.71 3.23 -1.62
C PHE A 120 5.11 4.39 -2.42
N TYR A 121 5.67 5.60 -2.24
CA TYR A 121 5.28 6.75 -3.04
C TYR A 121 5.94 6.69 -4.42
N ASP A 122 5.13 6.58 -5.46
CA ASP A 122 5.55 6.54 -6.88
C ASP A 122 6.22 7.85 -7.37
N SER A 123 6.12 8.94 -6.61
CA SER A 123 6.85 10.19 -6.86
C SER A 123 8.35 10.09 -6.57
N VAL A 124 8.77 9.06 -5.83
CA VAL A 124 10.16 8.84 -5.42
C VAL A 124 10.63 7.43 -5.82
N ALA A 125 9.81 6.42 -5.57
CA ALA A 125 10.11 5.04 -5.92
C ALA A 125 9.57 4.70 -7.31
N LYS A 126 10.36 3.96 -8.09
CA LYS A 126 9.90 3.33 -9.33
C LYS A 126 9.25 2.00 -8.98
N ILE A 127 7.97 1.84 -9.33
CA ILE A 127 7.20 0.61 -9.10
C ILE A 127 6.94 -0.04 -10.45
N GLU A 128 7.44 -1.25 -10.65
CA GLU A 128 7.31 -2.02 -11.88
C GLU A 128 6.49 -3.27 -11.63
N ILE A 129 5.58 -3.57 -12.57
CA ILE A 129 4.69 -4.72 -12.52
C ILE A 129 4.95 -5.61 -13.73
N SER A 130 5.14 -6.89 -13.50
CA SER A 130 5.18 -7.92 -14.55
C SER A 130 4.30 -9.12 -14.22
N GLU A 131 3.93 -9.86 -15.26
CA GLU A 131 3.20 -11.14 -15.17
C GLU A 131 4.13 -12.32 -14.87
#